data_AF-A0A090QLV6-F1
#
_entry.id   AF-A0A090QLV6-F1
#
_cell.length_a   1.000
_cell.length_b   1.000
_cell.length_c   1.000
_cell.angle_alpha   90.00
_cell.angle_beta   90.00
_cell.angle_gamma   90.00
#
_symmetry.space_group_name_H-M   'P 1'
#
loop_
_entity.id
_entity.type
_entity.pdbx_description
1 polymer ?
#
loop_
_entity_poly.entity_id
_entity_poly.type
_entity_poly.pdbx_seq_one_letter_code
_entity_poly.pdbx_strand_id
1 'polypeptide(L)'
;MVYLHLLTNTVHFIDVKKADSITLGKNQLSSLFKLAQAFPDQWIGWSTAENPIWEEFTSQAQNNYTMLSAGAAPAFICSVIDYIEDSPFINYSPNQWYPTWIMSADQGMIHASILNEIQALPSTQNFEYDINLLARVIQKQGVFCYAKLNKKDVIASTQLAYRFVAQTQKKRWVPFLFLCHVRYEKRFPLYAFAKALFKKQQDKKSRSISHTTNRTFTKKGGNQLRCGHPDYGS
;
A
#
# COMPACT_ATOMS: atom_id res chain seq x y z
N MET A 1 -19.03 -1.68 -3.64
CA MET A 1 -17.72 -1.00 -3.77
C MET A 1 -17.92 0.48 -4.07
N VAL A 2 -17.10 1.34 -3.46
CA VAL A 2 -17.09 2.80 -3.66
C VAL A 2 -15.68 3.21 -4.07
N TYR A 3 -15.50 4.15 -5.02
CA TYR A 3 -14.17 4.65 -5.35
C TYR A 3 -14.09 6.17 -5.45
N LEU A 4 -12.89 6.70 -5.15
CA LEU A 4 -12.53 8.10 -5.28
C LEU A 4 -11.84 8.33 -6.63
N HIS A 5 -12.41 9.16 -7.48
CA HIS A 5 -11.70 9.66 -8.66
C HIS A 5 -10.76 10.79 -8.23
N LEU A 6 -9.46 10.56 -8.35
CA LEU A 6 -8.43 11.43 -7.76
C LEU A 6 -8.30 12.78 -8.46
N LEU A 7 -8.56 12.86 -9.78
CA LEU A 7 -8.42 14.10 -10.54
C LEU A 7 -9.54 15.10 -10.22
N THR A 8 -10.78 14.61 -10.11
CA THR A 8 -11.97 15.43 -9.82
C THR A 8 -12.29 15.45 -8.33
N ASN A 9 -11.66 14.57 -7.55
CA ASN A 9 -11.95 14.35 -6.14
C ASN A 9 -13.43 14.02 -5.87
N THR A 10 -14.06 13.29 -6.80
CA THR A 10 -15.46 12.87 -6.74
C THR A 10 -15.58 11.41 -6.34
N VAL A 11 -16.65 11.09 -5.63
CA VAL A 11 -17.00 9.72 -5.23
C VAL A 11 -17.90 9.09 -6.28
N HIS A 12 -17.61 7.84 -6.64
CA HIS A 12 -18.41 7.02 -7.52
C HIS A 12 -18.80 5.71 -6.84
N PHE A 13 -20.02 5.26 -7.08
CA PHE A 13 -20.58 4.02 -6.55
C PHE A 13 -20.71 3.01 -7.68
N ILE A 14 -20.18 1.79 -7.47
CA ILE A 14 -20.21 0.74 -8.49
C ILE A 14 -21.46 -0.14 -8.34
N ASP A 15 -22.19 -0.05 -7.22
CA ASP A 15 -23.27 -0.99 -6.89
C ASP A 15 -24.61 -0.35 -6.50
N VAL A 16 -24.80 0.96 -6.75
CA VAL A 16 -26.07 1.61 -6.41
C VAL A 16 -26.48 2.60 -7.48
N LYS A 17 -27.73 2.48 -7.94
CA LYS A 17 -28.50 3.46 -8.74
C LYS A 17 -28.72 4.79 -8.00
N LYS A 18 -27.69 5.35 -7.36
CA LYS A 18 -27.73 6.66 -6.73
C LYS A 18 -26.37 7.32 -6.92
N ALA A 19 -26.24 7.97 -8.06
CA ALA A 19 -25.10 8.79 -8.41
C ALA A 19 -25.26 10.17 -7.76
N ASP A 20 -25.02 10.26 -6.46
CA ASP A 20 -24.77 11.55 -5.81
C ASP A 20 -23.25 11.67 -5.63
N SER A 21 -22.60 12.40 -6.54
CA SER A 21 -21.17 12.70 -6.45
C SER A 21 -20.93 13.65 -5.28
N ILE A 22 -20.30 13.14 -4.21
CA ILE A 22 -19.86 13.99 -3.10
C ILE A 22 -18.49 14.56 -3.44
N THR A 23 -18.37 15.87 -3.54
CA THR A 23 -17.06 16.53 -3.67
C THR A 23 -16.36 16.49 -2.31
N LEU A 24 -15.29 15.71 -2.18
CA LEU A 24 -14.51 15.72 -0.95
C LEU A 24 -13.50 16.88 -0.95
N GLY A 25 -13.00 17.24 0.23
CA GLY A 25 -12.09 18.36 0.42
C GLY A 25 -10.72 18.14 -0.22
N LYS A 26 -9.89 19.20 -0.30
CA LYS A 26 -8.59 19.28 -1.03
C LYS A 26 -7.55 18.16 -0.82
N ASN A 27 -7.79 17.22 0.10
CA ASN A 27 -6.83 16.21 0.51
C ASN A 27 -7.37 14.80 0.22
N GLN A 28 -6.72 14.10 -0.71
CA GLN A 28 -7.18 12.80 -1.20
C GLN A 28 -7.10 11.71 -0.12
N LEU A 29 -6.05 11.69 0.70
CA LEU A 29 -5.93 10.69 1.77
C LEU A 29 -7.01 10.88 2.84
N SER A 30 -7.25 12.11 3.30
CA SER A 30 -8.31 12.35 4.29
C SER A 30 -9.70 12.04 3.72
N SER A 31 -9.90 12.25 2.43
CA SER A 31 -11.11 11.87 1.71
C SER A 31 -11.31 10.36 1.71
N LEU A 32 -10.23 9.59 1.49
CA LEU A 32 -10.25 8.12 1.59
C LEU A 32 -10.67 7.64 2.99
N PHE A 33 -10.12 8.25 4.06
CA PHE A 33 -10.53 7.92 5.44
C PHE A 33 -11.99 8.29 5.72
N LYS A 34 -12.48 9.42 5.21
CA LYS A 34 -13.90 9.80 5.35
C LYS A 34 -14.82 8.80 4.65
N LEU A 35 -14.43 8.32 3.47
CA LEU A 35 -15.18 7.29 2.76
C LEU A 35 -15.24 5.97 3.53
N ALA A 36 -14.12 5.56 4.13
CA ALA A 36 -14.10 4.38 4.98
C ALA A 36 -15.01 4.50 6.22
N GLN A 37 -15.10 5.69 6.81
CA GLN A 37 -16.03 5.94 7.93
C GLN A 37 -17.49 5.92 7.49
N ALA A 38 -17.80 6.45 6.30
CA ALA A 38 -19.15 6.44 5.75
C ALA A 38 -19.61 5.05 5.30
N PHE A 39 -18.67 4.20 4.85
CA PHE A 39 -18.95 2.87 4.30
C PHE A 39 -18.03 1.80 4.93
N PRO A 40 -18.21 1.45 6.21
CA PRO A 40 -17.26 0.64 6.98
C PRO A 40 -17.08 -0.80 6.49
N ASP A 41 -18.08 -1.37 5.82
CA ASP A 41 -18.08 -2.76 5.33
C ASP A 41 -17.91 -2.86 3.80
N GLN A 42 -17.39 -1.80 3.17
CA GLN A 42 -17.20 -1.75 1.72
C GLN A 42 -15.73 -1.66 1.35
N TRP A 43 -15.43 -2.19 0.17
CA TRP A 43 -14.18 -1.90 -0.52
C TRP A 43 -14.17 -0.44 -1.00
N ILE A 44 -13.09 0.27 -0.65
CA ILE A 44 -12.83 1.65 -1.03
C ILE A 44 -11.71 1.66 -2.07
N GLY A 45 -12.03 2.13 -3.27
CA GLY A 45 -11.10 2.29 -4.37
C GLY A 45 -10.58 3.72 -4.53
N TRP A 46 -9.49 3.87 -5.25
CA TRP A 46 -9.04 5.13 -5.83
C TRP A 46 -8.65 4.91 -7.29
N SER A 47 -8.85 5.92 -8.14
CA SER A 47 -8.45 5.90 -9.55
C SER A 47 -8.14 7.30 -10.07
N THR A 48 -7.10 7.44 -10.89
CA THR A 48 -6.88 8.62 -11.75
C THR A 48 -7.54 8.47 -13.12
N ALA A 49 -7.88 7.25 -13.53
CA ALA A 49 -8.57 6.98 -14.78
C ALA A 49 -10.08 7.21 -14.64
N GLU A 50 -10.69 7.73 -15.72
CA GLU A 50 -12.15 7.96 -15.80
C GLU A 50 -12.94 6.66 -15.77
N ASN A 51 -12.44 5.63 -16.47
CA ASN A 51 -13.03 4.29 -16.55
C ASN A 51 -12.09 3.23 -15.93
N PRO A 52 -12.03 3.15 -14.59
CA PRO A 52 -11.22 2.14 -13.91
C PRO A 52 -11.75 0.73 -14.12
N ILE A 53 -10.84 -0.22 -14.33
CA ILE A 53 -11.16 -1.64 -14.50
C ILE A 53 -11.06 -2.32 -13.14
N TRP A 54 -12.18 -2.79 -12.59
CA TRP A 54 -12.22 -3.34 -11.23
C TRP A 54 -12.31 -4.87 -11.16
N GLU A 55 -12.63 -5.55 -12.26
CA GLU A 55 -12.82 -7.00 -12.29
C GLU A 55 -11.56 -7.75 -11.80
N GLU A 56 -10.38 -7.27 -12.21
CA GLU A 56 -9.11 -7.84 -11.76
C GLU A 56 -8.92 -7.64 -10.25
N PHE A 57 -9.24 -6.45 -9.73
CA PHE A 57 -9.13 -6.14 -8.29
C PHE A 57 -10.07 -6.98 -7.45
N THR A 58 -11.33 -7.13 -7.85
CA THR A 58 -12.31 -7.92 -7.11
C THR A 58 -11.98 -9.41 -7.13
N SER A 59 -11.40 -9.92 -8.23
CA SER A 59 -10.92 -11.30 -8.30
C SER A 59 -9.76 -11.61 -7.34
N GLN A 60 -8.87 -10.64 -7.11
CA GLN A 60 -7.72 -10.78 -6.22
C GLN A 60 -8.03 -10.47 -4.75
N ALA A 61 -9.14 -9.75 -4.49
CA ALA A 61 -9.58 -9.36 -3.16
C ALA A 61 -10.21 -10.53 -2.38
N GLN A 62 -9.37 -11.51 -2.00
CA GLN A 62 -9.80 -12.74 -1.33
C GLN A 62 -10.21 -12.54 0.14
N ASN A 63 -9.70 -11.50 0.80
CA ASN A 63 -10.00 -11.19 2.19
C ASN A 63 -10.00 -9.68 2.46
N ASN A 64 -10.68 -9.26 3.53
CA ASN A 64 -10.79 -7.85 3.93
C ASN A 64 -9.47 -7.27 4.47
N TYR A 65 -8.41 -8.08 4.62
CA TYR A 65 -7.09 -7.67 5.09
C TYR A 65 -6.10 -7.52 3.93
N THR A 66 -6.60 -7.15 2.75
CA THR A 66 -5.80 -6.98 1.54
C THR A 66 -5.87 -5.53 1.03
N MET A 67 -4.74 -4.99 0.64
CA MET A 67 -4.61 -3.74 -0.13
C MET A 67 -4.02 -4.07 -1.49
N LEU A 68 -4.67 -3.57 -2.55
CA LEU A 68 -4.30 -3.83 -3.94
C LEU A 68 -4.03 -2.51 -4.66
N SER A 69 -3.03 -2.47 -5.54
CA SER A 69 -2.86 -1.35 -6.48
C SER A 69 -2.33 -1.81 -7.83
N ALA A 70 -2.63 -1.06 -8.88
CA ALA A 70 -2.10 -1.27 -10.21
C ALA A 70 -1.74 0.06 -10.87
N GLY A 71 -0.66 0.06 -11.65
CA GLY A 71 -0.23 1.25 -12.40
C GLY A 71 1.27 1.51 -12.29
N ALA A 72 1.66 2.76 -12.47
CA ALA A 72 3.05 3.15 -12.45
C ALA A 72 3.63 3.10 -11.03
N ALA A 73 4.85 2.59 -10.91
CA ALA A 73 5.58 2.58 -9.65
C ALA A 73 6.05 4.01 -9.28
N PRO A 74 6.03 4.37 -7.98
CA PRO A 74 6.50 5.66 -7.50
C PRO A 74 8.01 5.83 -7.71
N ALA A 75 8.38 6.78 -8.58
CA ALA A 75 9.77 7.00 -8.98
C ALA A 75 10.71 7.27 -7.78
N PHE A 76 10.23 8.03 -6.78
CA PHE A 76 11.01 8.36 -5.58
C PHE A 76 11.33 7.16 -4.69
N ILE A 77 10.55 6.09 -4.78
CA ILE A 77 10.80 4.83 -4.05
C ILE A 77 11.77 3.98 -4.85
N CYS A 78 11.48 3.77 -6.15
CA CYS A 78 12.32 3.00 -7.03
C CYS A 78 13.77 3.49 -7.07
N SER A 79 14.00 4.80 -6.91
CA SER A 79 15.36 5.36 -6.89
C SER A 79 16.21 5.00 -5.66
N VAL A 80 15.60 4.53 -4.58
CA VAL A 80 16.32 4.27 -3.31
C VAL A 80 16.06 2.88 -2.74
N ILE A 81 15.11 2.14 -3.29
CA ILE A 81 14.61 0.91 -2.66
C ILE A 81 15.70 -0.16 -2.54
N ASP A 82 16.53 -0.30 -3.57
CA ASP A 82 17.63 -1.26 -3.63
C ASP A 82 18.70 -1.02 -2.56
N TYR A 83 18.74 0.17 -1.95
CA TYR A 83 19.67 0.50 -0.87
C TYR A 83 19.10 0.31 0.53
N ILE A 84 17.78 0.36 0.69
CA ILE A 84 17.13 0.46 2.01
C ILE A 84 16.43 -0.83 2.43
N GLU A 85 16.23 -1.76 1.50
CA GLU A 85 15.55 -3.00 1.76
C GLU A 85 16.27 -4.13 1.01
N ASP A 86 16.36 -5.30 1.66
CA ASP A 86 17.01 -6.51 1.13
C ASP A 86 16.00 -7.66 1.07
N SER A 87 14.72 -7.30 0.90
CA SER A 87 13.65 -8.29 0.84
C SER A 87 13.48 -8.79 -0.59
N PRO A 88 13.06 -10.05 -0.79
CA PRO A 88 12.72 -10.54 -2.12
C PRO A 88 11.55 -9.73 -2.75
N PHE A 89 10.78 -9.01 -1.93
CA PHE A 89 9.59 -8.26 -2.32
C PHE A 89 9.86 -6.92 -3.07
N ILE A 90 11.11 -6.69 -3.50
CA ILE A 90 11.54 -5.48 -4.22
C ILE A 90 11.56 -5.70 -5.74
N ASN A 91 12.01 -6.87 -6.19
CA ASN A 91 12.06 -7.22 -7.61
C ASN A 91 10.68 -7.68 -8.08
N TYR A 92 9.84 -6.72 -8.46
CA TYR A 92 8.53 -7.02 -9.03
C TYR A 92 8.64 -7.39 -10.52
N SER A 93 7.88 -8.41 -10.92
CA SER A 93 7.66 -8.72 -12.34
C SER A 93 6.63 -7.73 -12.90
N PRO A 94 6.92 -7.04 -14.01
CA PRO A 94 5.96 -6.14 -14.64
C PRO A 94 4.66 -6.86 -14.96
N ASN A 95 3.52 -6.17 -14.80
CA ASN A 95 2.19 -6.70 -15.13
C ASN A 95 1.75 -7.98 -14.39
N GLN A 96 2.41 -8.33 -13.28
CA GLN A 96 1.96 -9.42 -12.41
C GLN A 96 1.66 -8.90 -11.01
N TRP A 97 0.65 -9.48 -10.35
CA TRP A 97 0.38 -9.24 -8.94
C TRP A 97 1.55 -9.76 -8.11
N TYR A 98 2.20 -8.84 -7.40
CA TYR A 98 3.37 -9.16 -6.60
C TYR A 98 3.17 -8.68 -5.16
N PRO A 99 3.50 -9.49 -4.14
CA PRO A 99 3.45 -9.06 -2.76
C PRO A 99 4.47 -7.94 -2.53
N THR A 100 4.01 -6.71 -2.40
CA THR A 100 4.86 -5.55 -2.14
C THR A 100 4.04 -4.44 -1.50
N TRP A 101 4.69 -3.65 -0.66
CA TRP A 101 4.10 -2.45 -0.05
C TRP A 101 4.20 -1.23 -0.96
N ILE A 102 4.92 -1.33 -2.07
CA ILE A 102 5.02 -0.26 -3.07
C ILE A 102 3.67 -0.19 -3.78
N MET A 103 2.94 0.90 -3.59
CA MET A 103 1.60 1.10 -4.13
C MET A 103 1.60 2.15 -5.24
N SER A 104 0.80 1.91 -6.27
CA SER A 104 0.52 2.91 -7.30
C SER A 104 -0.58 3.86 -6.86
N ALA A 105 -0.43 5.13 -7.22
CA ALA A 105 -1.47 6.15 -7.09
C ALA A 105 -2.52 6.08 -8.22
N ASP A 106 -2.23 5.37 -9.32
CA ASP A 106 -3.07 5.39 -10.52
C ASP A 106 -4.39 4.67 -10.29
N GLN A 107 -4.35 3.45 -9.74
CA GLN A 107 -5.54 2.73 -9.34
C GLN A 107 -5.24 1.82 -8.16
N GLY A 108 -6.19 1.71 -7.22
CA GLY A 108 -6.07 0.74 -6.16
C GLY A 108 -7.31 0.63 -5.30
N MET A 109 -7.27 -0.30 -4.35
CA MET A 109 -8.40 -0.66 -3.52
C MET A 109 -7.94 -1.16 -2.14
N ILE A 110 -8.70 -0.80 -1.11
CA ILE A 110 -8.49 -1.25 0.27
C ILE A 110 -9.85 -1.42 0.95
N HIS A 111 -9.97 -2.39 1.85
CA HIS A 111 -11.20 -2.55 2.61
C HIS A 111 -11.34 -1.47 3.69
N ALA A 112 -12.55 -0.90 3.85
CA ALA A 112 -12.79 0.18 4.81
C ALA A 112 -12.49 -0.21 6.27
N SER A 113 -12.68 -1.48 6.65
CA SER A 113 -12.34 -1.95 8.00
C SER A 113 -10.88 -1.68 8.36
N ILE A 114 -9.94 -1.86 7.42
CA ILE A 114 -8.52 -1.59 7.64
C ILE A 114 -8.32 -0.11 7.96
N LEU A 115 -8.89 0.78 7.13
CA LEU A 115 -8.75 2.23 7.30
C LEU A 115 -9.36 2.71 8.62
N ASN A 116 -10.47 2.12 9.05
CA ASN A 116 -11.14 2.48 10.30
C ASN A 116 -10.36 2.05 11.56
N GLU A 117 -9.50 1.04 11.45
CA GLU A 117 -8.64 0.58 12.55
C GLU A 117 -7.36 1.43 12.73
N ILE A 118 -6.99 2.22 11.72
CA ILE A 118 -5.74 2.98 11.70
C ILE A 118 -6.00 4.45 12.05
N GLN A 119 -5.10 5.06 12.81
CA GLN A 119 -5.12 6.51 13.02
C GLN A 119 -4.81 7.24 11.73
N ALA A 120 -5.60 8.27 11.40
CA ALA A 120 -5.38 9.09 10.23
C ALA A 120 -3.94 9.65 10.20
N LEU A 121 -3.23 9.36 9.11
CA LEU A 121 -1.86 9.82 8.91
C LEU A 121 -1.84 11.30 8.49
N PRO A 122 -0.78 12.05 8.85
CA PRO A 122 -0.63 13.42 8.36
C PRO A 122 -0.37 13.39 6.86
N SER A 123 -1.34 13.87 6.09
CA SER A 123 -1.23 13.90 4.63
C SER A 123 -0.26 14.97 4.15
N THR A 124 0.46 14.65 3.08
CA THR A 124 1.55 15.45 2.53
C THR A 124 1.23 16.14 1.20
N GLN A 125 -0.05 16.32 0.86
CA GLN A 125 -0.58 16.84 -0.42
C GLN A 125 -0.23 15.99 -1.66
N ASN A 126 0.79 15.13 -1.57
CA ASN A 126 1.12 14.14 -2.58
C ASN A 126 0.53 12.78 -2.18
N PHE A 127 -0.49 12.35 -2.91
CA PHE A 127 -1.17 11.09 -2.63
C PHE A 127 -0.32 9.85 -2.87
N GLU A 128 0.58 9.88 -3.86
CA GLU A 128 1.54 8.79 -4.11
C GLU A 128 2.47 8.58 -2.90
N TYR A 129 2.87 9.67 -2.25
CA TYR A 129 3.64 9.61 -1.00
C TYR A 129 2.80 9.06 0.16
N ASP A 130 1.58 9.59 0.32
CA ASP A 130 0.69 9.27 1.43
C ASP A 130 0.21 7.82 1.40
N ILE A 131 -0.14 7.30 0.22
CA ILE A 131 -0.61 5.92 0.04
C ILE A 131 0.51 4.90 0.30
N ASN A 132 1.75 5.21 -0.09
CA ASN A 132 2.91 4.37 0.20
C ASN A 132 3.32 4.43 1.67
N LEU A 133 3.15 5.58 2.33
CA LEU A 133 3.32 5.68 3.77
C LEU A 133 2.28 4.83 4.51
N LEU A 134 1.01 4.90 4.09
CA LEU A 134 -0.06 4.06 4.61
C LEU A 134 0.26 2.58 4.41
N ALA A 135 0.60 2.16 3.19
CA ALA A 135 0.93 0.78 2.85
C ALA A 135 2.06 0.21 3.75
N ARG A 136 3.11 1.02 4.02
CA ARG A 136 4.18 0.65 4.96
C ARG A 136 3.70 0.49 6.39
N VAL A 137 2.74 1.30 6.84
CA VAL A 137 2.20 1.22 8.21
C VAL A 137 1.33 -0.02 8.36
N ILE A 138 0.42 -0.27 7.41
CA ILE A 138 -0.54 -1.40 7.49
C ILE A 138 0.12 -2.74 7.26
N GLN A 139 1.14 -2.82 6.40
CA GLN A 139 1.89 -4.05 6.18
C GLN A 139 2.60 -4.50 7.46
N LYS A 140 3.16 -3.56 8.23
CA LYS A 140 3.76 -3.85 9.56
C LYS A 140 2.74 -4.37 10.56
N GLN A 141 1.44 -4.16 10.33
CA GLN A 141 0.33 -4.63 11.16
C GLN A 141 -0.29 -5.93 10.62
N GLY A 142 0.26 -6.53 9.57
CA GLY A 142 -0.19 -7.82 9.02
C GLY A 142 -1.19 -7.74 7.86
N VAL A 143 -1.43 -6.55 7.30
CA VAL A 143 -2.23 -6.41 6.07
C VAL A 143 -1.43 -6.87 4.87
N PHE A 144 -2.04 -7.68 4.01
CA PHE A 144 -1.42 -8.14 2.78
C PHE A 144 -1.47 -7.05 1.72
N CYS A 145 -0.30 -6.68 1.20
CA CYS A 145 -0.14 -5.65 0.20
C CYS A 145 0.31 -6.30 -1.10
N TYR A 146 -0.49 -6.16 -2.16
CA TYR A 146 -0.13 -6.63 -3.51
C TYR A 146 -0.23 -5.49 -4.51
N ALA A 147 0.70 -5.46 -5.45
CA ALA A 147 0.67 -4.48 -6.51
C ALA A 147 1.05 -5.09 -7.86
N LYS A 148 0.41 -4.58 -8.91
CA LYS A 148 0.74 -4.83 -10.32
C LYS A 148 1.38 -3.57 -10.88
N LEU A 149 2.71 -3.52 -10.82
CA LEU A 149 3.46 -2.30 -11.09
C LEU A 149 4.12 -2.29 -12.46
N ASN A 150 4.10 -1.12 -13.09
CA ASN A 150 4.85 -0.81 -14.30
C ASN A 150 6.03 0.10 -13.96
N LYS A 151 7.16 -0.14 -14.62
CA LYS A 151 8.33 0.73 -14.50
C LYS A 151 8.00 2.12 -15.06
N LYS A 152 8.39 3.14 -14.31
CA LYS A 152 8.19 4.54 -14.68
C LYS A 152 9.55 5.18 -14.93
N ASP A 153 9.81 5.61 -16.16
CA ASP A 153 11.09 6.22 -16.57
C ASP A 153 11.18 7.70 -16.16
N VAL A 154 10.72 8.03 -14.95
CA VAL A 154 10.68 9.41 -14.46
C VAL A 154 11.84 9.67 -13.50
N ILE A 155 12.48 10.82 -13.68
CA ILE A 155 13.56 11.30 -12.81
C ILE A 155 13.00 11.51 -11.39
N ALA A 156 13.50 10.73 -10.44
CA ALA A 156 13.06 10.77 -9.06
C ALA A 156 13.56 12.01 -8.31
N SER A 157 12.69 12.62 -7.49
CA SER A 157 13.10 13.67 -6.56
C SER A 157 13.86 13.07 -5.38
N THR A 158 15.16 13.37 -5.31
CA THR A 158 16.05 12.92 -4.23
C THR A 158 15.57 13.40 -2.85
N GLN A 159 15.03 14.62 -2.75
CA GLN A 159 14.52 15.15 -1.48
C GLN A 159 13.31 14.35 -0.98
N LEU A 160 12.41 13.94 -1.88
CA LEU A 160 11.24 13.15 -1.53
C LEU A 160 11.63 11.74 -1.08
N ALA A 161 12.60 11.13 -1.77
CA ALA A 161 13.14 9.81 -1.43
C ALA A 161 13.78 9.78 -0.04
N TYR A 162 14.70 10.71 0.27
CA TYR A 162 15.33 10.80 1.59
C TYR A 162 14.31 11.10 2.69
N ARG A 163 13.33 11.96 2.42
CA ARG A 163 12.23 12.27 3.33
C ARG A 163 11.39 11.02 3.64
N PHE A 164 11.12 10.19 2.63
CA PHE A 164 10.38 8.94 2.79
C PHE A 164 11.16 7.94 3.65
N VAL A 165 12.44 7.75 3.37
CA VAL A 165 13.32 6.83 4.13
C VAL A 165 13.43 7.26 5.60
N ALA A 166 13.62 8.55 5.86
CA ALA A 166 13.69 9.06 7.22
C ALA A 166 12.39 8.85 8.03
N GLN A 167 11.23 8.76 7.36
CA GLN A 167 9.94 8.54 8.03
C GLN A 167 9.59 7.06 8.21
N THR A 168 9.94 6.21 7.24
CA THR A 168 9.51 4.81 7.19
C THR A 168 10.51 3.85 7.85
N GLN A 169 11.80 4.22 7.82
CA GLN A 169 12.92 3.42 8.30
C GLN A 169 13.55 3.99 9.57
N LYS A 170 14.36 3.15 10.24
CA LYS A 170 15.18 3.59 11.38
C LYS A 170 16.14 4.69 10.93
N LYS A 171 16.32 5.73 11.74
CA LYS A 171 17.25 6.86 11.48
C LYS A 171 18.65 6.44 11.00
N ARG A 172 19.15 5.26 11.42
CA ARG A 172 20.44 4.69 10.97
C ARG A 172 20.56 4.45 9.46
N TRP A 173 19.44 4.29 8.75
CA TRP A 173 19.43 4.04 7.30
C TRP A 173 19.65 5.31 6.48
N VAL A 174 19.37 6.49 7.04
CA VAL A 174 19.58 7.78 6.36
C VAL A 174 21.07 8.04 6.06
N PRO A 175 22.03 7.89 7.01
CA PRO A 175 23.45 8.02 6.71
C PRO A 175 23.98 6.88 5.83
N PHE A 176 23.42 5.68 5.93
CA PHE A 176 23.77 4.57 5.04
C PHE A 176 23.40 4.88 3.57
N LEU A 177 22.18 5.36 3.34
CA LEU A 177 21.72 5.79 2.02
C LEU A 177 22.59 6.91 1.45
N PHE A 178 22.98 7.88 2.29
CA PHE A 178 23.92 8.92 1.89
C PHE A 178 25.27 8.36 1.45
N LEU A 179 25.82 7.41 2.21
CA LEU A 179 27.07 6.74 1.85
C LEU A 179 26.96 5.99 0.52
N CYS A 180 25.83 5.30 0.27
CA CYS A 180 25.56 4.63 -0.99
C CYS A 180 25.55 5.61 -2.17
N HIS A 181 24.84 6.73 -2.07
CA HIS A 181 24.82 7.73 -3.14
C HIS A 181 26.18 8.40 -3.37
N VAL A 182 26.96 8.66 -2.32
CA VAL A 182 28.32 9.20 -2.45
C VAL A 182 29.25 8.19 -3.13
N ARG A 183 29.16 6.91 -2.74
CA ARG A 183 30.11 5.88 -3.19
C ARG A 183 29.78 5.29 -4.56
N TYR A 184 28.50 5.11 -4.89
CA TYR A 184 28.04 4.46 -6.12
C TYR A 184 27.58 5.46 -7.19
N GLU A 185 26.80 6.48 -6.81
CA GLU A 185 26.31 7.48 -7.77
C GLU A 185 27.23 8.70 -7.91
N LYS A 186 28.25 8.84 -7.04
CA LYS A 186 29.15 10.01 -6.97
C LYS A 186 28.38 11.35 -6.81
N ARG A 187 27.18 11.30 -6.22
CA ARG A 187 26.34 12.48 -5.95
C ARG A 187 26.46 12.86 -4.48
N PHE A 188 26.51 14.17 -4.20
CA PHE A 188 26.59 14.72 -2.84
C PHE A 188 25.31 15.48 -2.45
N PRO A 189 24.18 14.80 -2.20
CA PRO A 189 22.92 15.45 -1.83
C PRO A 189 22.91 15.90 -0.34
N LEU A 190 23.88 16.73 0.05
CA LEU A 190 24.10 17.20 1.43
C LEU A 190 22.85 17.90 2.01
N TYR A 191 22.17 18.71 1.20
CA TYR A 191 20.97 19.43 1.63
C TYR A 191 19.78 18.48 1.92
N ALA A 192 19.57 17.49 1.04
CA ALA A 192 18.49 16.51 1.22
C ALA A 192 18.74 15.63 2.46
N PHE A 193 20.00 15.23 2.66
CA PHE A 193 20.43 14.45 3.83
C PHE A 193 20.23 15.21 5.15
N ALA A 194 20.72 16.46 5.24
CA ALA A 194 20.58 17.27 6.44
C ALA A 194 19.10 17.47 6.81
N LYS A 195 18.25 17.83 5.84
CA LYS A 195 16.81 18.03 6.06
C LYS A 195 16.10 16.74 6.51
N ALA A 196 16.53 15.59 6.03
CA ALA A 196 15.95 14.29 6.39
C ALA A 196 16.30 13.86 7.83
N LEU A 197 17.53 14.14 8.30
CA LEU A 197 17.98 13.81 9.65
C LEU A 197 17.16 14.49 10.76
N PHE A 198 16.77 15.74 10.54
CA PHE A 198 15.97 16.51 11.50
C PHE A 198 14.48 16.15 11.49
N LYS A 199 14.04 15.24 10.61
CA LYS A 199 12.63 14.88 10.51
C LYS A 199 12.23 13.89 11.60
N LYS A 200 11.10 14.18 12.27
CA LYS A 200 10.52 13.28 13.28
C LYS A 200 10.06 11.97 12.62
N GLN A 201 10.47 10.83 13.20
CA GLN A 201 9.95 9.53 12.80
C GLN A 201 8.46 9.45 13.14
N GLN A 202 7.71 8.67 12.36
CA GLN A 202 6.35 8.30 12.77
C GLN A 202 6.47 7.34 13.96
N ASP A 203 6.13 7.83 15.15
CA ASP A 203 6.18 7.06 16.40
C ASP A 203 5.26 5.83 16.28
N LYS A 204 5.72 4.67 16.80
CA LYS A 204 5.03 3.36 16.84
C LYS A 204 3.78 3.36 17.74
N LYS A 205 2.82 4.26 17.50
CA LYS A 205 1.57 4.32 18.28
C LYS A 205 0.36 3.98 17.40
N SER A 206 0.44 2.89 16.65
CA SER A 206 -0.75 2.28 16.05
C SER A 206 -1.31 1.23 17.00
N ARG A 207 -2.63 1.29 17.26
CA ARG A 207 -3.35 0.15 17.83
C ARG A 207 -3.11 -1.04 16.90
N SER A 208 -2.81 -2.21 17.45
CA SER A 208 -2.70 -3.44 16.67
C SER A 208 -4.05 -3.70 16.00
N ILE A 209 -4.05 -3.98 14.69
CA ILE A 209 -5.23 -4.52 14.00
C ILE A 209 -5.62 -5.80 14.74
N SER A 210 -6.78 -5.79 15.39
CA SER A 210 -7.27 -6.95 16.11
C SER A 210 -7.87 -7.92 15.11
N HIS A 211 -7.20 -9.04 14.87
CA HIS A 211 -7.76 -10.13 14.07
C HIS A 211 -8.96 -10.74 14.82
N THR A 212 -10.18 -10.23 14.58
CA THR A 212 -11.41 -10.93 15.01
C THR A 212 -11.60 -12.14 14.11
N THR A 213 -10.83 -13.20 14.41
CA THR A 213 -11.00 -14.50 13.78
C THR A 213 -12.22 -15.17 14.43
N ASN A 214 -13.41 -14.86 13.95
CA ASN A 214 -14.58 -15.70 14.20
C ASN A 214 -14.43 -16.99 13.36
N ARG A 215 -13.49 -17.85 13.75
CA ARG A 215 -13.51 -19.27 13.41
C ARG A 215 -13.71 -20.04 14.70
N THR A 216 -14.96 -20.17 15.10
CA THR A 216 -15.39 -21.34 15.89
C THR A 216 -15.13 -22.58 15.03
N PHE A 217 -13.91 -23.10 15.11
CA PHE A 217 -13.66 -24.50 14.79
C PHE A 217 -14.41 -25.33 15.83
N THR A 218 -15.68 -25.61 15.54
CA THR A 218 -16.41 -26.66 16.23
C THR A 218 -15.72 -27.96 15.85
N LYS A 219 -15.00 -28.53 16.82
CA LYS A 219 -14.38 -29.85 16.74
C LYS A 219 -15.51 -30.88 16.75
N LYS A 220 -16.16 -31.12 15.60
CA LYS A 220 -16.98 -32.32 15.40
C LYS A 220 -16.05 -33.44 14.99
N GLY A 221 -15.95 -34.44 15.86
CA GLY A 221 -15.12 -35.61 15.66
C GLY A 221 -15.60 -36.52 14.54
N GLY A 222 -14.77 -37.52 14.23
CA GLY A 222 -15.16 -38.66 13.42
C GLY A 222 -14.26 -38.90 12.21
N ASN A 223 -13.51 -39.99 12.30
CA ASN A 223 -12.88 -40.77 11.24
C ASN A 223 -11.59 -40.25 10.59
N GLN A 224 -10.49 -40.80 11.11
CA GLN A 224 -9.26 -41.10 10.36
C GLN A 224 -9.58 -41.68 8.98
N LEU A 225 -9.06 -41.05 7.93
CA LEU A 225 -8.83 -41.73 6.66
C LEU A 225 -7.31 -41.94 6.53
N ARG A 226 -6.93 -43.23 6.53
CA ARG A 226 -5.58 -43.72 6.26
C ARG A 226 -5.16 -43.29 4.86
N CYS A 227 -3.97 -42.69 4.74
CA CYS A 227 -3.29 -42.57 3.45
C CYS A 227 -2.84 -43.98 3.02
N GLY A 228 -3.47 -44.51 1.97
CA GLY A 228 -3.01 -45.71 1.28
C GLY A 228 -1.83 -45.38 0.37
N HIS A 229 -0.77 -46.18 0.47
CA HIS A 229 0.31 -46.24 -0.51
C HIS A 229 -0.23 -46.80 -1.85
N PRO A 230 0.18 -46.27 -3.01
CA PRO A 230 -0.05 -46.95 -4.27
C PRO A 230 1.04 -48.03 -4.50
N ASP A 231 0.59 -49.28 -4.57
CA ASP A 231 1.39 -50.42 -5.05
C ASP A 231 1.71 -50.24 -6.56
N TYR A 232 2.99 -50.34 -6.90
CA TYR A 232 3.44 -50.51 -8.29
C TYR A 232 3.34 -51.99 -8.64
N GLY A 233 2.50 -52.31 -9.63
CA GLY A 233 2.41 -53.64 -10.21
C GLY A 233 3.51 -53.91 -11.23
N SER A 234 4.17 -55.05 -11.09
CA SER A 234 4.76 -55.89 -12.15
C SER A 234 4.94 -57.30 -11.58
#